data_AF-A0A957LNH7-F1
#
_entry.id   AF-A0A957LNH7-F1
#
_cell.length_a   1.000
_cell.length_b   1.000
_cell.length_c   1.000
_cell.angle_alpha   90.00
_cell.angle_beta   90.00
_cell.angle_gamma   90.00
#
_symmetry.space_group_name_H-M   'P 1'
#
loop_
_entity.id
_entity.type
_entity.pdbx_description
1 polymer ?
#
loop_
_entity_poly.entity_id
_entity_poly.type
_entity_poly.pdbx_seq_one_letter_code
_entity_poly.pdbx_strand_id
1 'polypeptide(L)' 'MPELMVRAATAADISVLLALIHESFEGYRGRLDPPSGAHAETAASLAALFDRGERAVLAAVDGSAAGCA' A
#
# COMPACT_ATOMS: atom_id res chain seq x y z
N MET A 1 10.43 23.73 -1.82
CA MET A 1 9.92 22.59 -2.58
C MET A 1 9.78 21.44 -1.60
N PRO A 2 8.67 20.68 -1.61
CA PRO A 2 8.52 19.55 -0.69
C PRO A 2 9.60 18.50 -0.98
N GLU A 3 10.10 17.85 0.06
CA GLU A 3 11.06 16.76 -0.05
C GLU A 3 10.34 15.49 -0.48
N LEU A 4 10.82 14.87 -1.57
CA LEU A 4 10.25 13.64 -2.12
C LEU A 4 11.23 12.49 -1.94
N MET A 5 10.76 11.41 -1.32
CA MET A 5 11.52 10.18 -1.14
C MET A 5 10.75 8.99 -1.71
N VAL A 6 11.46 8.10 -2.41
CA VAL A 6 10.97 6.77 -2.78
C VAL A 6 11.98 5.75 -2.30
N ARG A 7 11.52 4.70 -1.62
CA ARG A 7 12.37 3.60 -1.14
C ARG A 7 11.68 2.26 -1.28
N ALA A 8 12.46 1.19 -1.27
CA ALA A 8 11.93 -0.15 -1.09
C ALA A 8 11.18 -0.24 0.26
N ALA A 9 10.00 -0.83 0.24
CA ALA A 9 9.24 -1.16 1.43
C ALA A 9 9.79 -2.45 2.07
N THR A 10 9.69 -2.52 3.37
CA THR A 10 10.10 -3.66 4.20
C THR A 10 8.88 -4.24 4.92
N ALA A 11 9.03 -5.40 5.57
CA ALA A 11 7.95 -5.98 6.37
C ALA A 11 7.46 -5.03 7.49
N ALA A 12 8.31 -4.11 7.96
CA ALA A 12 7.92 -3.11 8.95
C ALA A 12 6.93 -2.06 8.40
N ASP A 13 6.84 -1.92 7.07
CA ASP A 13 5.97 -0.95 6.41
C ASP A 13 4.57 -1.50 6.11
N ILE A 14 4.31 -2.79 6.35
CA ILE A 14 3.06 -3.47 5.97
C ILE A 14 1.82 -2.71 6.44
N SER A 15 1.79 -2.23 7.67
CA SER A 15 0.65 -1.47 8.20
C SER A 15 0.43 -0.15 7.45
N VAL A 16 1.50 0.52 7.03
CA VAL A 16 1.44 1.76 6.25
C VAL A 16 0.96 1.47 4.82
N LEU A 17 1.49 0.43 4.19
CA LEU A 17 1.07 -0.01 2.86
C LEU A 17 -0.43 -0.35 2.86
N LEU A 18 -0.89 -1.13 3.84
CA LEU A 18 -2.29 -1.52 3.94
C LEU A 18 -3.22 -0.30 4.04
N ALA A 19 -2.86 0.68 4.87
CA ALA A 19 -3.65 1.91 5.01
C ALA A 19 -3.72 2.70 3.70
N LEU A 20 -2.59 2.87 3.01
CA LEU A 20 -2.53 3.56 1.72
C LEU A 20 -3.32 2.83 0.63
N ILE A 21 -3.26 1.50 0.58
CA ILE A 21 -4.03 0.68 -0.36
C ILE A 21 -5.53 0.86 -0.09
N HIS A 22 -5.98 0.74 1.16
CA HIS A 22 -7.39 0.92 1.50
C HIS A 22 -7.87 2.33 1.19
N GLU A 23 -7.12 3.36 1.58
CA GLU A 23 -7.45 4.75 1.31
C GLU A 23 -7.56 5.02 -0.20
N SER A 24 -6.57 4.57 -0.98
CA SER A 24 -6.52 4.78 -2.43
C SER A 24 -7.69 4.12 -3.16
N PHE A 25 -8.17 2.99 -2.64
CA PHE A 25 -9.25 2.23 -3.26
C PHE A 25 -10.64 2.48 -2.69
N GLU A 26 -10.78 3.20 -1.56
CA GLU A 26 -12.08 3.42 -0.92
C GLU A 26 -13.07 4.12 -1.86
N GLY A 27 -12.59 5.07 -2.67
CA GLY A 27 -13.41 5.77 -3.67
C GLY A 27 -14.01 4.87 -4.76
N TYR A 28 -13.56 3.61 -4.88
CA TYR A 28 -14.08 2.60 -5.81
C TYR A 28 -15.06 1.60 -5.16
N ARG A 29 -15.36 1.73 -3.85
CA ARG A 29 -16.25 0.80 -3.15
C ARG A 29 -17.63 0.76 -3.80
N GLY A 30 -18.06 -0.45 -4.20
CA GLY A 30 -19.34 -0.66 -4.88
C GLY A 30 -19.43 -0.11 -6.32
N ARG A 31 -18.31 0.33 -6.92
CA ARG A 31 -18.26 0.91 -8.27
C ARG A 31 -17.63 -0.01 -9.33
N LEU A 32 -16.94 -1.07 -8.90
CA LEU A 32 -16.26 -2.02 -9.77
C LEU A 32 -16.98 -3.37 -9.74
N ASP A 33 -16.98 -4.06 -10.88
CA ASP A 33 -17.48 -5.43 -11.04
C ASP A 33 -16.46 -6.27 -11.85
N PRO A 34 -15.72 -7.19 -11.21
CA PRO A 34 -15.79 -7.53 -9.78
C PRO A 34 -15.26 -6.40 -8.87
N PRO A 35 -15.60 -6.42 -7.56
CA PRO A 35 -15.01 -5.51 -6.58
C PRO A 35 -13.48 -5.58 -6.57
N SER A 36 -12.81 -4.46 -6.23
CA SER A 36 -11.35 -4.46 -6.10
C SER A 36 -10.90 -5.37 -4.96
N GLY A 37 -9.90 -6.22 -5.22
CA GLY A 37 -9.24 -7.03 -4.19
C GLY A 37 -8.59 -6.19 -3.09
N ALA A 38 -8.25 -4.92 -3.37
CA ALA A 38 -7.66 -4.00 -2.40
C ALA A 38 -8.51 -3.85 -1.14
N HIS A 39 -9.84 -3.88 -1.24
CA HIS A 39 -10.73 -3.79 -0.07
C HIS A 39 -10.67 -5.02 0.85
N ALA A 40 -10.23 -6.16 0.32
CA ALA A 40 -10.06 -7.41 1.07
C ALA A 40 -8.61 -7.66 1.50
N GLU A 41 -7.68 -6.80 1.09
CA GLU A 41 -6.27 -6.88 1.47
C GLU A 41 -6.13 -6.72 2.99
N THR A 42 -5.17 -7.43 3.58
CA THR A 42 -4.89 -7.44 5.02
C THR A 42 -3.39 -7.40 5.27
N ALA A 43 -2.97 -7.12 6.51
CA ALA A 43 -1.57 -7.20 6.88
C ALA A 43 -1.00 -8.61 6.69
N ALA A 44 -1.82 -9.65 6.92
CA ALA A 44 -1.42 -11.04 6.76
C ALA A 44 -1.22 -11.43 5.30
N SER A 45 -2.08 -10.96 4.39
CA SER A 45 -1.93 -11.22 2.96
C SER A 45 -0.74 -10.46 2.37
N LEU A 46 -0.49 -9.21 2.79
CA LEU A 46 0.74 -8.48 2.43
C LEU A 46 2.01 -9.15 2.97
N ALA A 47 2.00 -9.62 4.22
CA ALA A 47 3.13 -10.38 4.78
C ALA A 47 3.41 -11.65 3.95
N ALA A 48 2.36 -12.40 3.60
CA ALA A 48 2.49 -13.59 2.78
C ALA A 48 3.04 -13.29 1.37
N LEU A 49 2.71 -12.14 0.78
CA LEU A 49 3.31 -11.69 -0.49
C LEU A 49 4.81 -11.44 -0.33
N PHE A 50 5.22 -10.76 0.74
CA PHE A 50 6.64 -10.48 1.04
C PHE A 50 7.44 -11.77 1.27
N ASP A 51 6.86 -12.73 1.99
CA ASP A 51 7.43 -14.06 2.23
C ASP A 51 7.60 -14.87 0.94
N ARG A 52 6.69 -14.69 -0.04
CA ARG A 52 6.82 -15.28 -1.38
C ARG A 52 7.86 -14.60 -2.27
N GLY A 53 8.46 -13.49 -1.81
CA GLY A 53 9.47 -12.76 -2.56
C GLY A 53 8.94 -11.52 -3.29
N GLU A 54 7.66 -11.20 -3.19
CA GLU A 54 7.11 -9.96 -3.77
C GLU A 54 7.62 -8.73 -3.01
N ARG A 55 7.65 -7.59 -3.70
CA ARG A 55 8.25 -6.36 -3.21
C ARG A 55 7.35 -5.18 -3.53
N ALA A 56 7.38 -4.19 -2.65
CA ALA A 56 6.68 -2.93 -2.83
C ALA A 56 7.64 -1.75 -2.66
N VAL A 57 7.24 -0.58 -3.13
CA VAL A 57 7.88 0.70 -2.87
C VAL A 57 6.98 1.59 -2.02
N LEU A 58 7.60 2.40 -1.16
CA LEU A 58 6.91 3.43 -0.38
C LEU A 58 7.43 4.80 -0.80
N ALA A 59 6.51 5.69 -1.13
CA ALA A 59 6.76 7.10 -1.41
C ALA A 59 6.36 7.95 -0.20
N ALA A 60 7.16 8.96 0.10
CA ALA A 60 6.90 9.94 1.15
C ALA A 60 7.10 11.37 0.65
N VAL A 61 6.28 12.30 1.18
CA VAL A 61 6.41 13.74 1.02
C VAL A 61 6.65 14.36 2.39
N ASP A 62 7.74 15.10 2.55
CA ASP A 62 8.14 15.73 3.82
C ASP A 62 8.10 14.73 5.00
N GLY A 63 8.59 13.51 4.76
CA GLY A 63 8.65 12.40 5.73
C GLY A 63 7.32 11.66 5.98
N SER A 64 6.21 12.13 5.39
CA SER A 64 4.90 11.49 5.53
C SER A 64 4.63 10.54 4.36
N ALA A 65 4.17 9.32 4.67
CA ALA A 65 3.82 8.35 3.65
C ALA A 65 2.69 8.90 2.76
N ALA A 66 2.89 8.85 1.44
CA ALA A 66 2.00 9.47 0.46
C ALA A 66 1.53 8.51 -0.64
N GLY A 67 2.15 7.34 -0.78
CA GLY A 67 1.73 6.33 -1.74
C GLY A 67 2.63 5.10 -1.71
N CYS A 68 2.15 4.02 -2.32
CA CYS A 68 2.89 2.78 -2.50
C CYS A 68 2.53 2.10 -3.82
N ALA A 69 3.41 1.21 -4.29
CA ALA A 69 3.22 0.39 -5.48
C ALA A 69 3.90 -0.97 -5.33
#